data_AF-A0A4V2PUK7-F1
#
_entry.id   AF-A0A4V2PUK7-F1
#
_cell.length_a   1.000
_cell.length_b   1.000
_cell.length_c   1.000
_cell.angle_alpha   90.00
_cell.angle_beta   90.00
_cell.angle_gamma   90.00
#
_symmetry.space_group_name_H-M   'P 1'
#
loop_
_entity.id
_entity.type
_entity.pdbx_description
1 polymer ?
#
loop_
_entity_poly.entity_id
_entity_poly.type
_entity_poly.pdbx_seq_one_letter_code
_entity_poly.pdbx_strand_id
1 'polypeptide(L)'
;MQKLQIIAKSMLILLLLFSLISMVISAICLSFGIGNVLFFARLHQIVGTCFMVLLIIHFIHRRRKALKQIAQLTDVCFKQKYPSYCNLDRLLMTFEHVTVKELAEKLCLPLTFLLTELHQGRVNITDPNKTFRENLKDNDERLFSAITIALKLRFNPNQ
;
A
#
# COMPACT_ATOMS: atom_id res chain seq x y z
N MET A 1 20.88 4.33 7.00
CA MET A 1 19.89 5.44 7.12
C MET A 1 18.43 4.95 7.15
N GLN A 2 17.98 4.03 6.28
CA GLN A 2 16.59 3.55 6.28
C GLN A 2 16.13 2.89 7.59
N LYS A 3 17.00 2.08 8.23
CA LYS A 3 16.71 1.47 9.55
C LYS A 3 16.39 2.51 10.62
N LEU A 4 17.17 3.59 10.69
CA LEU A 4 16.98 4.69 11.65
C LEU A 4 15.63 5.42 11.40
N GLN A 5 15.27 5.63 10.14
CA GLN A 5 13.98 6.24 9.80
C GLN A 5 12.79 5.38 10.22
N ILE A 6 12.89 4.05 10.09
CA ILE A 6 11.84 3.12 10.53
C ILE A 6 11.70 3.19 12.05
N ILE A 7 12.82 3.11 12.78
CA ILE A 7 12.83 3.17 14.24
C ILE A 7 12.25 4.51 14.73
N ALA A 8 12.67 5.64 14.16
CA ALA A 8 12.17 6.96 14.53
C ALA A 8 10.64 7.11 14.31
N LYS A 9 10.11 6.58 13.19
CA LYS A 9 8.67 6.57 12.91
C LYS A 9 7.90 5.74 13.93
N SER A 10 8.41 4.56 14.28
CA SER A 10 7.79 3.68 15.28
C SER A 10 7.80 4.30 16.66
N MET A 11 8.93 4.92 17.05
CA MET A 11 9.06 5.63 18.33
C MET A 11 8.11 6.82 18.43
N LEU A 12 7.91 7.58 17.34
CA LEU A 12 6.97 8.69 17.31
C LEU A 12 5.52 8.22 17.59
N ILE A 13 5.11 7.08 17.02
CA ILE A 13 3.78 6.50 17.26
C ILE A 13 3.65 6.01 18.71
N LEU A 14 4.68 5.34 19.23
CA LEU A 14 4.69 4.87 20.63
C LEU A 14 4.59 6.04 21.61
N LEU A 15 5.32 7.13 21.37
CA LEU A 15 5.31 8.32 22.22
C LEU A 15 3.95 9.04 22.17
N LEU A 16 3.30 9.10 21.00
CA LEU A 16 1.93 9.60 20.86
C LEU A 16 0.93 8.75 21.66
N LEU A 17 1.05 7.43 21.62
CA LEU A 17 0.17 6.54 22.39
C LEU A 17 0.40 6.70 23.90
N PHE A 18 1.66 6.74 24.33
CA PHE A 18 2.00 6.92 25.75
C PHE A 18 1.50 8.27 26.29
N SER A 19 1.71 9.35 25.54
CA SER A 19 1.21 10.68 25.93
C SER A 19 -0.31 10.74 25.95
N LEU A 20 -1.01 10.09 25.03
CA LEU A 20 -2.47 9.97 25.08
C LEU A 20 -2.95 9.26 26.35
N ILE A 21 -2.36 8.11 26.68
CA ILE A 21 -2.72 7.35 27.89
C ILE A 21 -2.45 8.18 29.16
N SER A 22 -1.28 8.82 29.24
CA SER A 22 -0.91 9.67 30.38
C SER A 22 -1.83 10.90 30.52
N MET A 23 -2.28 11.47 29.38
CA MET A 23 -3.25 12.57 29.37
C MET A 23 -4.62 12.13 29.89
N VAL A 24 -5.09 10.93 29.53
CA VAL A 24 -6.34 10.36 30.04
C VAL A 24 -6.25 10.06 31.53
N ILE A 25 -5.17 9.42 31.99
CA ILE A 25 -4.97 9.09 33.42
C ILE A 25 -4.95 10.38 34.24
N SER A 26 -4.19 11.39 33.81
CA SER A 26 -4.14 12.67 34.51
C SER A 26 -5.48 13.40 34.54
N ALA A 27 -6.26 13.34 33.45
CA ALA A 27 -7.62 13.92 33.42
C ALA A 27 -8.57 13.22 34.40
N ILE A 28 -8.51 11.89 34.50
CA ILE A 28 -9.31 11.11 35.45
C ILE A 28 -8.92 11.46 36.89
N CYS A 29 -7.63 11.45 37.21
CA CYS A 29 -7.15 11.81 38.55
C CYS A 29 -7.58 13.23 38.96
N LEU A 30 -7.55 14.19 38.03
CA LEU A 30 -8.03 15.55 38.27
C LEU A 30 -9.53 15.62 38.50
N SER A 31 -10.32 14.89 37.70
CA SER A 31 -11.79 14.92 37.79
C SER A 31 -12.32 14.35 39.09
N PHE A 32 -11.66 13.32 39.63
CA PHE A 32 -12.04 12.67 40.89
C PHE A 32 -11.25 13.19 42.10
N GLY A 33 -10.35 14.15 41.93
CA GLY A 33 -9.51 14.67 43.00
C GLY A 33 -8.57 13.63 43.63
N ILE A 34 -8.16 12.62 42.87
CA ILE A 34 -7.33 11.51 43.37
C ILE A 34 -5.87 11.93 43.40
N GLY A 35 -5.26 11.93 44.60
CA GLY A 35 -3.86 12.24 44.81
C GLY A 35 -3.55 13.74 44.78
N ASN A 36 -2.31 14.12 44.43
CA ASN A 36 -1.89 15.52 44.42
C ASN A 36 -2.41 16.24 43.17
N VAL A 37 -3.55 16.93 43.31
CA VAL A 37 -4.24 17.67 42.23
C VAL A 37 -3.30 18.65 41.51
N LEU A 38 -2.44 19.37 42.22
CA LEU A 38 -1.51 20.33 41.62
C LEU A 38 -0.46 19.62 40.74
N PHE A 39 0.03 18.45 41.19
CA PHE A 39 0.95 17.63 40.42
C PHE A 39 0.29 17.12 39.14
N PHE A 40 -0.91 16.54 39.24
CA PHE A 40 -1.64 16.03 38.08
C PHE A 40 -2.04 17.14 37.10
N ALA A 41 -2.35 18.35 37.58
CA ALA A 41 -2.64 19.51 36.73
C ALA A 41 -1.43 19.91 35.89
N ARG A 42 -0.25 20.03 36.52
CA ARG A 42 1.01 20.33 35.80
C ARG A 42 1.38 19.22 34.83
N LEU A 43 1.24 17.96 35.25
CA LEU A 43 1.52 16.80 34.40
C LEU A 43 0.61 16.79 33.17
N HIS A 44 -0.70 17.03 33.35
CA HIS A 44 -1.66 17.10 32.26
C HIS A 44 -1.30 18.21 31.25
N GLN A 45 -0.95 19.40 31.72
CA GLN A 45 -0.53 20.51 30.87
C GLN A 45 0.74 20.18 30.06
N ILE A 46 1.75 19.61 30.69
CA ILE A 46 3.02 19.26 30.04
C ILE A 46 2.80 18.16 29.00
N VAL A 47 2.11 17.08 29.39
CA VAL A 47 1.83 15.94 28.51
C VAL A 47 0.93 16.35 27.36
N GLY A 48 -0.10 17.16 27.60
CA GLY A 48 -0.98 17.69 26.55
C GLY A 48 -0.24 18.58 25.55
N THR A 49 0.64 19.46 26.03
CA THR A 49 1.48 20.30 25.15
C THR A 49 2.43 19.45 24.32
N CYS A 50 3.09 18.47 24.94
CA CYS A 50 3.96 17.51 24.25
C CYS A 50 3.20 16.71 23.19
N PHE A 51 2.00 16.21 23.53
CA PHE A 51 1.13 15.48 22.62
C PHE A 51 0.81 16.30 21.37
N MET A 52 0.43 17.58 21.53
CA MET A 52 0.14 18.47 20.40
C MET A 52 1.35 18.65 19.47
N VAL A 53 2.55 18.88 20.03
CA VAL A 53 3.78 19.02 19.24
C VAL A 53 4.09 17.73 18.48
N LEU A 54 4.00 16.57 19.13
CA LEU A 54 4.22 15.27 18.50
C LEU A 54 3.21 14.98 17.39
N LEU A 55 1.97 15.43 17.56
CA LEU A 55 0.90 15.31 16.57
C LEU A 55 1.21 16.11 15.32
N ILE A 56 1.66 17.36 15.48
CA ILE A 56 2.09 18.22 14.36
C ILE A 56 3.25 17.56 13.62
N ILE A 57 4.27 17.10 14.35
CA ILE A 57 5.42 16.38 13.76
C ILE A 57 4.95 15.14 13.00
N HIS A 58 4.03 14.36 13.57
CA HIS A 58 3.47 13.18 12.93
C HIS A 58 2.73 13.51 11.64
N PHE A 59 1.90 14.57 11.64
CA PHE A 59 1.19 15.02 10.44
C PHE A 59 2.15 15.47 9.34
N ILE A 60 3.18 16.26 9.68
CA ILE A 60 4.20 16.69 8.71
C ILE A 60 4.92 15.47 8.12
N HIS A 61 5.33 14.52 8.97
CA HIS A 61 6.00 13.30 8.51
C HIS A 61 5.09 12.44 7.63
N ARG A 62 3.80 12.37 7.95
CA ARG A 62 2.81 11.55 7.23
C ARG A 62 2.16 12.27 6.05
N ARG A 63 2.47 13.55 5.78
CA ARG A 63 1.84 14.38 4.74
C ARG A 63 1.75 13.68 3.38
N ARG A 64 2.82 13.01 2.93
CA ARG A 64 2.81 12.27 1.65
C ARG A 64 1.79 11.12 1.63
N LYS A 65 1.61 10.40 2.74
CA LYS A 65 0.61 9.34 2.86
C LYS A 65 -0.80 9.93 2.92
N ALA A 66 -0.99 11.03 3.64
CA ALA A 66 -2.28 11.73 3.72
C ALA A 66 -2.74 12.24 2.35
N LEU A 67 -1.84 12.86 1.57
CA LEU A 67 -2.14 13.31 0.21
C LEU A 67 -2.54 12.14 -0.71
N LYS A 68 -1.89 10.98 -0.58
CA LYS A 68 -2.29 9.76 -1.32
C LYS A 68 -3.70 9.30 -0.96
N GLN A 69 -4.04 9.31 0.33
CA GLN A 69 -5.38 8.92 0.79
C GLN A 69 -6.44 9.92 0.32
N ILE A 70 -6.14 11.22 0.31
CA ILE A 70 -7.03 12.26 -0.23
C ILE A 70 -7.23 12.05 -1.73
N ALA A 71 -6.16 11.78 -2.49
CA ALA A 71 -6.27 11.48 -3.91
C ALA A 71 -7.15 10.25 -4.18
N GLN A 72 -6.94 9.16 -3.43
CA GLN A 72 -7.78 7.96 -3.51
C GLN A 72 -9.24 8.23 -3.15
N LEU A 73 -9.50 9.02 -2.10
CA LEU A 73 -10.85 9.42 -1.70
C LEU A 73 -11.52 10.24 -2.81
N THR A 74 -10.77 11.16 -3.41
CA THR A 74 -11.22 11.99 -4.53
C THR A 74 -11.58 11.12 -5.74
N ASP A 75 -10.71 10.19 -6.12
CA ASP A 75 -10.95 9.26 -7.22
C ASP A 75 -12.26 8.45 -7.02
N VAL A 76 -12.53 8.01 -5.79
CA VAL A 76 -13.75 7.27 -5.42
C VAL A 76 -14.97 8.18 -5.46
N CYS A 77 -14.90 9.34 -4.82
CA CYS A 77 -16.02 10.29 -4.75
C CYS A 77 -16.42 10.82 -6.13
N PHE A 78 -15.44 11.12 -6.99
CA PHE A 78 -15.67 11.67 -8.32
C PHE A 78 -15.72 10.62 -9.42
N LYS A 79 -15.73 9.31 -9.07
CA LYS A 79 -15.76 8.18 -10.00
C LYS A 79 -14.83 8.37 -11.20
N GLN A 80 -13.59 8.76 -10.92
CA GLN A 80 -12.66 9.15 -11.96
C GLN A 80 -12.37 7.97 -12.89
N LYS A 81 -12.51 8.17 -14.20
CA LYS A 81 -12.30 7.11 -15.23
C LYS A 81 -10.89 6.50 -15.16
N TYR A 82 -9.89 7.32 -14.78
CA TYR A 82 -8.51 6.92 -14.54
C TYR A 82 -8.10 7.35 -13.12
N PRO A 83 -8.29 6.48 -12.13
CA PRO A 83 -7.93 6.80 -10.75
C PRO A 83 -6.41 6.85 -10.59
N SER A 84 -5.95 7.75 -9.73
CA SER A 84 -4.54 7.99 -9.44
C SER A 84 -3.84 6.82 -8.75
N TYR A 85 -4.57 5.81 -8.27
CA TYR A 85 -4.00 4.62 -7.64
C TYR A 85 -3.92 3.43 -8.61
N CYS A 86 -2.69 3.04 -8.95
CA CYS A 86 -2.41 1.72 -9.52
C CYS A 86 -2.23 0.74 -8.35
N ASN A 87 -3.27 -0.04 -8.05
CA ASN A 87 -3.16 -1.16 -7.12
C ASN A 87 -2.84 -2.44 -7.90
N LEU A 88 -2.09 -3.36 -7.30
CA LEU A 88 -1.77 -4.66 -7.88
C LEU A 88 -3.05 -5.36 -8.33
N ASP A 89 -4.08 -5.36 -7.48
CA ASP A 89 -5.40 -5.95 -7.79
C ASP A 89 -6.02 -5.36 -9.05
N ARG A 90 -5.86 -4.05 -9.28
CA ARG A 90 -6.40 -3.38 -10.46
C ARG A 90 -5.60 -3.68 -11.72
N LEU A 91 -4.28 -3.79 -11.58
CA LEU A 91 -3.40 -4.25 -12.64
C LEU A 91 -3.81 -5.68 -13.04
N LEU A 92 -3.93 -6.58 -12.07
CA LEU A 92 -4.33 -7.98 -12.28
C LEU A 92 -5.72 -8.08 -12.91
N MET A 93 -6.73 -7.35 -12.41
CA MET A 93 -8.07 -7.29 -13.01
C MET A 93 -8.06 -6.84 -14.48
N THR A 94 -7.11 -6.00 -14.88
CA THR A 94 -7.02 -5.54 -16.29
C THR A 94 -6.58 -6.68 -17.22
N PHE A 95 -5.76 -7.60 -16.73
CA PHE A 95 -5.23 -8.74 -17.50
C PHE A 95 -6.00 -10.04 -17.27
N GLU A 96 -6.85 -10.08 -16.25
CA GLU A 96 -7.69 -11.21 -15.87
C GLU A 96 -8.55 -11.73 -17.03
N HIS A 97 -9.20 -10.82 -17.75
CA HIS A 97 -10.11 -11.15 -18.84
C HIS A 97 -9.42 -11.23 -20.22
N VAL A 98 -8.12 -10.97 -20.28
CA VAL A 98 -7.36 -10.99 -21.54
C VAL A 98 -6.86 -12.42 -21.78
N THR A 99 -6.97 -12.89 -23.03
CA THR A 99 -6.40 -14.19 -23.41
C THR A 99 -4.91 -14.06 -23.68
N VAL A 100 -4.16 -15.17 -23.59
CA VAL A 100 -2.72 -15.15 -23.86
C VAL A 100 -2.44 -14.70 -25.30
N LYS A 101 -3.30 -15.11 -26.23
CA LYS A 101 -3.26 -14.69 -27.64
C LYS A 101 -3.49 -13.19 -27.80
N GLU A 102 -4.53 -12.64 -27.17
CA GLU A 102 -4.81 -11.20 -27.21
C GLU A 102 -3.69 -10.37 -26.60
N LEU A 103 -3.06 -10.88 -25.53
CA LEU A 103 -1.92 -10.20 -24.93
C LEU A 103 -0.72 -10.17 -25.89
N ALA A 104 -0.43 -11.29 -26.56
CA ALA A 104 0.63 -11.37 -27.56
C ALA A 104 0.39 -10.39 -28.72
N GLU A 105 -0.84 -10.30 -29.21
CA GLU A 105 -1.23 -9.35 -30.25
C GLU A 105 -1.08 -7.89 -29.79
N LYS A 106 -1.59 -7.55 -28.60
CA LYS A 106 -1.48 -6.20 -28.01
C LYS A 106 -0.04 -5.77 -27.76
N LEU A 107 0.84 -6.71 -27.40
CA LEU A 107 2.27 -6.47 -27.20
C LEU A 107 3.09 -6.62 -28.49
N CYS A 108 2.46 -6.95 -29.62
CA CYS A 108 3.10 -7.28 -30.90
C CYS A 108 4.27 -8.27 -30.72
N LEU A 109 4.04 -9.34 -29.96
CA LEU A 109 4.98 -10.43 -29.70
C LEU A 109 4.56 -11.69 -30.48
N PRO A 110 5.50 -12.48 -31.02
CA PRO A 110 5.17 -13.80 -31.54
C PRO A 110 4.61 -14.68 -30.43
N LEU A 111 3.43 -15.27 -30.64
CA LEU A 111 2.75 -16.09 -29.63
C LEU A 111 3.61 -17.27 -29.16
N THR A 112 4.32 -17.93 -30.09
CA THR A 112 5.22 -19.04 -29.79
C THR A 112 6.35 -18.62 -28.85
N PHE A 113 6.95 -17.46 -29.11
CA PHE A 113 8.00 -16.90 -28.27
C PHE A 113 7.50 -16.57 -26.86
N LEU A 114 6.32 -15.95 -26.75
CA LEU A 114 5.70 -15.68 -25.46
C LEU A 114 5.42 -16.96 -24.66
N LEU A 115 4.87 -17.99 -25.30
CA LEU A 115 4.57 -19.26 -24.63
C LEU A 115 5.83 -19.99 -24.14
N THR A 116 6.90 -19.97 -24.93
CA THR A 116 8.19 -20.56 -24.53
C THR A 116 8.74 -19.89 -23.29
N GLU A 117 8.72 -18.56 -23.24
CA GLU A 117 9.22 -17.78 -22.11
C GLU A 117 8.34 -17.91 -20.86
N LEU A 118 7.02 -17.97 -21.03
CA LEU A 118 6.10 -18.27 -19.92
C LEU A 118 6.37 -19.65 -19.33
N HIS A 119 6.60 -20.67 -20.18
CA HIS A 119 6.95 -22.02 -19.73
C HIS A 119 8.30 -22.03 -18.98
N GLN A 120 9.32 -21.32 -19.48
CA GLN A 120 10.60 -21.15 -18.78
C GLN A 120 10.40 -20.46 -17.41
N GLY A 121 9.50 -19.50 -17.33
CA GLY A 121 9.06 -18.83 -16.10
C GLY A 121 8.18 -19.68 -15.17
N ARG A 122 8.00 -20.98 -15.44
CA ARG A 122 7.12 -21.91 -14.70
C ARG A 122 5.63 -21.53 -14.74
N VAL A 123 5.22 -20.77 -15.75
CA VAL A 123 3.82 -20.44 -16.03
C VAL A 123 3.33 -21.33 -17.17
N ASN A 124 2.74 -22.48 -16.84
CA ASN A 124 2.16 -23.37 -17.84
C ASN A 124 0.78 -22.90 -18.25
N ILE A 125 0.67 -22.45 -19.51
CA ILE A 125 -0.59 -22.16 -20.19
C ILE A 125 -1.02 -23.43 -20.92
N THR A 126 -2.22 -23.94 -20.62
CA THR A 126 -2.76 -25.14 -21.26
C THR A 126 -3.47 -24.82 -22.57
N ASP A 127 -4.13 -23.67 -22.65
CA ASP A 127 -4.83 -23.20 -23.85
C ASP A 127 -4.64 -21.68 -24.06
N PRO A 128 -3.93 -21.26 -25.12
CA PRO A 128 -3.71 -19.84 -25.41
C PRO A 128 -4.97 -19.03 -25.72
N ASN A 129 -6.08 -19.69 -26.07
CA ASN A 129 -7.36 -19.05 -26.34
C ASN A 129 -8.19 -18.83 -25.07
N LYS A 130 -7.83 -19.48 -23.96
CA LYS A 130 -8.44 -19.23 -22.66
C LYS A 130 -7.84 -18.00 -22.00
N THR A 131 -8.62 -17.40 -21.11
CA THR A 131 -8.15 -16.27 -20.29
C THR A 131 -6.98 -16.69 -19.40
N PHE A 132 -6.18 -15.71 -18.94
CA PHE A 132 -5.12 -16.02 -17.98
C PHE A 132 -5.68 -16.65 -16.70
N ARG A 133 -6.85 -16.22 -16.23
CA ARG A 133 -7.46 -16.73 -15.00
C ARG A 133 -7.87 -18.19 -15.10
N GLU A 134 -8.44 -18.58 -16.23
CA GLU A 134 -8.78 -19.98 -16.53
C GLU A 134 -7.56 -20.88 -16.66
N ASN A 135 -6.47 -20.39 -17.27
CA ASN A 135 -5.22 -21.14 -17.37
C ASN A 135 -4.51 -21.30 -16.02
N LEU A 136 -4.58 -20.26 -15.17
CA LEU A 136 -3.78 -20.17 -13.94
C LEU A 136 -4.54 -20.51 -12.66
N LYS A 137 -5.83 -20.90 -12.76
CA LYS A 137 -6.68 -21.34 -11.64
C LYS A 137 -6.66 -20.35 -10.46
N ASP A 138 -6.92 -19.07 -10.73
CA ASP A 138 -6.97 -18.00 -9.72
C ASP A 138 -5.67 -17.76 -8.93
N ASN A 139 -4.51 -18.15 -9.47
CA ASN A 139 -3.24 -17.86 -8.82
C ASN A 139 -2.68 -16.49 -9.25
N ASP A 140 -2.86 -15.48 -8.38
CA ASP A 140 -2.44 -14.10 -8.61
C ASP A 140 -0.93 -13.94 -8.78
N GLU A 141 -0.10 -14.75 -8.09
CA GLU A 141 1.35 -14.70 -8.22
C GLU A 141 1.81 -15.15 -9.62
N ARG A 142 1.19 -16.20 -10.15
CA ARG A 142 1.47 -16.70 -11.50
C ARG A 142 0.97 -15.73 -12.56
N LEU A 143 -0.19 -15.11 -12.34
CA LEU A 143 -0.73 -14.08 -13.23
C LEU A 143 0.22 -12.87 -13.28
N PHE A 144 0.66 -12.38 -12.12
CA PHE A 144 1.63 -11.30 -12.05
C PHE A 144 2.95 -11.65 -12.73
N SER A 145 3.46 -12.87 -12.51
CA SER A 145 4.68 -13.36 -13.15
C SER A 145 4.54 -13.41 -14.67
N ALA A 146 3.40 -13.89 -15.18
CA ALA A 146 3.11 -13.96 -16.61
C ALA A 146 3.09 -12.57 -17.26
N ILE A 147 2.40 -11.61 -16.63
CA ILE A 147 2.35 -10.21 -17.08
C ILE A 147 3.74 -9.59 -17.07
N THR A 148 4.52 -9.84 -16.03
CA THR A 148 5.88 -9.33 -15.89
C THR A 148 6.80 -9.87 -16.99
N ILE A 149 6.74 -11.18 -17.27
CA ILE A 149 7.49 -11.81 -18.37
C ILE A 149 7.07 -11.20 -19.70
N ALA A 150 5.77 -11.09 -19.99
CA ALA A 150 5.27 -10.54 -21.25
C ALA A 150 5.72 -9.08 -21.47
N LEU A 151 5.62 -8.24 -20.44
CA LEU A 151 6.10 -6.85 -20.49
C LEU A 151 7.62 -6.79 -20.63
N LYS A 152 8.36 -7.65 -19.91
CA LYS A 152 9.82 -7.72 -20.02
C LYS A 152 10.25 -8.06 -21.45
N LEU A 153 9.63 -9.03 -22.11
CA LEU A 153 9.94 -9.40 -23.48
C LEU A 153 9.67 -8.26 -24.48
N ARG A 154 8.61 -7.48 -24.25
CA ARG A 154 8.30 -6.32 -25.09
C ARG A 154 9.29 -5.17 -24.90
N PHE A 155 9.63 -4.84 -23.65
CA PHE A 155 10.41 -3.63 -23.35
C PHE A 155 11.93 -3.90 -23.24
N ASN A 156 12.35 -5.15 -23.09
CA ASN A 156 13.75 -5.58 -23.06
C ASN A 156 13.94 -6.90 -23.83
N PRO A 157 13.92 -6.87 -25.18
CA PRO A 157 13.99 -8.08 -26.01
C PRO A 157 15.38 -8.74 -26.06
N ASN A 158 16.43 -8.12 -25.50
CA ASN A 158 17.85 -8.53 -25.67
C ASN A 158 18.53 -9.02 -24.38
N GLN A 159 17.78 -9.63 -23.44
CA GLN A 159 18.35 -10.30 -22.25
C GLN A 159 17.80 -11.69 -22.06
#